data_AF-L0IEY0-F1
#
_entry.id   AF-L0IEY0-F1
#
_cell.length_a   1.000
_cell.length_b   1.000
_cell.length_c   1.000
_cell.angle_alpha   90.00
_cell.angle_beta   90.00
_cell.angle_gamma   90.00
#
_symmetry.space_group_name_H-M   'P 1'
#
loop_
_entity.id
_entity.type
_entity.pdbx_description
1 polymer ?
#
loop_
_entity_poly.entity_id
_entity_poly.type
_entity_poly.pdbx_seq_one_letter_code
_entity_poly.pdbx_strand_id
1 'polypeptide(L)'
;MNRLVRAGERRWHLPRHAHIVVYDRDEDGLLTIYDCGAAQKPPSAQLLGTLGRIEARHEVIDNPTGRIVKLREESTLRATGDRRYRIATDDTRRV
;
A
#
# COMPACT_ATOMS: atom_id res chain seq x y z
N MET A 1 13.28 6.12 -3.53
CA MET A 1 13.91 4.87 -3.02
C MET A 1 12.86 4.08 -2.25
N ASN A 2 12.64 2.80 -2.58
CA ASN A 2 11.66 1.94 -1.89
C ASN A 2 12.32 1.30 -0.65
N ARG A 3 11.80 1.62 0.53
CA ARG A 3 12.29 1.15 1.84
C ARG A 3 11.37 0.11 2.48
N LEU A 4 10.39 -0.42 1.74
CA LEU A 4 9.49 -1.44 2.28
C LEU A 4 10.25 -2.75 2.50
N VAL A 5 9.95 -3.41 3.62
CA VAL A 5 10.48 -4.73 3.94
C VAL A 5 9.96 -5.73 2.90
N ARG A 6 10.85 -6.49 2.26
CA ARG A 6 10.46 -7.50 1.27
C ARG A 6 9.88 -8.73 1.97
N ALA A 7 8.74 -9.19 1.49
CA ALA A 7 8.07 -10.41 1.93
C ALA A 7 8.15 -11.54 0.88
N GLY A 8 8.97 -11.35 -0.17
CA GLY A 8 9.15 -12.28 -1.27
C GLY A 8 9.32 -11.56 -2.60
N GLU A 9 9.26 -12.32 -3.70
CA GLU A 9 9.30 -11.75 -5.04
C GLU A 9 8.07 -10.89 -5.28
N ARG A 10 8.29 -9.62 -5.62
CA ARG A 10 7.22 -8.64 -5.92
C ARG A 10 6.21 -8.48 -4.76
N ARG A 11 6.66 -8.73 -3.53
CA ARG A 11 5.87 -8.67 -2.31
C ARG A 11 6.59 -7.85 -1.24
N TRP A 12 5.83 -7.01 -0.56
CA TRP A 12 6.35 -6.14 0.49
C TRP A 12 5.41 -6.14 1.69
N HIS A 13 6.00 -6.21 2.88
CA HIS A 13 5.24 -6.15 4.12
C HIS A 13 4.78 -4.71 4.39
N LEU A 14 3.54 -4.58 4.83
CA LEU A 14 2.90 -3.34 5.25
C LEU A 14 2.50 -3.46 6.72
N PRO A 15 3.00 -2.58 7.60
CA PRO A 15 2.64 -2.61 9.00
C PRO A 15 1.16 -2.25 9.22
N ARG A 16 0.63 -2.63 10.39
CA ARG A 16 -0.78 -2.42 10.78
C ARG A 16 -1.31 -1.01 10.56
N HIS A 17 -0.47 0.00 10.73
CA HIS A 17 -0.84 1.42 10.66
C HIS A 17 -0.31 2.10 9.39
N ALA A 18 -0.04 1.31 8.35
CA ALA A 18 0.40 1.87 7.08
C ALA A 18 -0.70 2.69 6.42
N HIS A 19 -0.32 3.85 5.89
CA HIS A 19 -1.17 4.71 5.09
C HIS A 19 -0.70 4.68 3.64
N ILE A 20 -1.62 4.42 2.71
CA ILE A 20 -1.36 4.46 1.28
C ILE A 20 -2.16 5.60 0.69
N VAL A 21 -1.47 6.63 0.22
CA VAL A 21 -2.08 7.68 -0.60
C VAL A 21 -2.06 7.21 -2.04
N VAL A 22 -3.24 7.05 -2.62
CA VAL A 22 -3.43 6.63 -3.99
C VAL A 22 -3.86 7.85 -4.79
N TYR A 23 -3.06 8.21 -5.77
CA TYR A 23 -3.42 9.18 -6.80
C TYR A 23 -3.92 8.39 -8.01
N ASP A 24 -5.23 8.42 -8.23
CA ASP A 24 -5.87 7.66 -9.31
C ASP A 24 -5.70 8.43 -10.63
N ARG A 25 -4.92 7.84 -11.55
CA ARG A 25 -4.66 8.33 -12.92
C ARG A 25 -4.48 7.09 -13.80
N ASP A 26 -5.51 6.67 -14.55
CA ASP A 26 -5.50 5.51 -15.47
C ASP A 26 -4.35 4.49 -15.24
N GLU A 27 -3.37 4.39 -16.14
CA GLU A 27 -2.21 3.50 -15.99
C GLU A 27 -0.95 4.19 -15.40
N ASP A 28 -1.05 5.50 -15.15
CA ASP A 28 0.01 6.38 -14.65
C ASP A 28 -0.22 6.85 -13.20
N GLY A 29 -0.99 6.06 -12.43
CA GLY A 29 -1.28 6.34 -11.04
C GLY A 29 -0.02 6.39 -10.17
N LEU A 30 -0.16 6.89 -8.95
CA LEU A 30 0.94 6.94 -7.99
C LEU A 30 0.46 6.45 -6.63
N LEU A 31 1.16 5.45 -6.10
CA LEU A 31 0.99 4.98 -4.73
C LEU A 31 2.12 5.56 -3.89
N THR A 32 1.77 6.32 -2.86
CA THR A 32 2.71 6.81 -1.85
C THR A 32 2.40 6.12 -0.52
N ILE A 33 3.38 5.38 0.00
CA ILE A 33 3.20 4.48 1.15
C ILE A 33 3.98 5.02 2.35
N TYR A 34 3.31 5.09 3.50
CA TYR A 34 3.85 5.48 4.80
C TYR A 34 3.70 4.32 5.79
N ASP A 35 4.77 3.98 6.52
CA ASP A 35 4.80 2.89 7.52
C ASP A 35 4.12 3.23 8.85
N CYS A 36 3.99 4.51 9.20
CA CYS A 36 3.17 4.96 10.30
C CYS A 36 2.47 6.27 9.95
N GLY A 37 1.25 6.45 10.43
CA GLY A 37 0.45 7.65 10.20
C GLY A 37 1.00 8.96 10.78
N ALA A 38 2.27 9.01 11.20
CA ALA A 38 2.89 10.22 11.71
C ALA A 38 3.25 11.16 10.55
N ALA A 39 2.63 12.34 10.53
CA ALA A 39 2.68 13.35 9.48
C ALA A 39 4.07 13.95 9.16
N GLN A 40 5.16 13.43 9.75
CA GLN A 40 6.50 14.01 9.65
C GLN A 40 7.56 13.05 9.07
N LYS A 41 7.19 11.81 8.72
CA LYS A 41 8.14 10.89 8.08
C LYS A 41 8.09 11.00 6.55
N PRO A 42 9.26 10.96 5.87
CA PRO A 42 9.26 10.78 4.42
C PRO A 42 8.63 9.43 4.07
N PRO A 43 7.99 9.32 2.89
CA PRO A 43 7.33 8.08 2.48
C PRO A 43 8.31 6.90 2.49
N SER A 44 7.83 5.75 2.92
CA SER A 44 8.58 4.51 2.91
C SER A 44 8.75 4.02 1.47
N ALA A 45 7.78 4.27 0.59
CA ALA A 45 7.90 4.02 -0.83
C ALA A 45 6.99 4.92 -1.68
N GLN A 46 7.40 5.09 -2.94
CA GLN A 46 6.58 5.64 -4.01
C GLN A 46 6.64 4.69 -5.20
N LEU A 47 5.48 4.28 -5.71
CA LEU A 47 5.35 3.28 -6.76
C LEU A 47 4.41 3.83 -7.85
N LEU A 48 4.83 3.73 -9.11
CA LEU A 48 3.99 4.08 -10.25
C LEU A 48 3.00 2.94 -10.53
N GLY A 49 1.72 3.28 -10.65
CA GLY A 49 0.65 2.36 -11.00
C GLY A 49 -0.64 2.55 -10.24
N THR A 50 -1.50 1.53 -10.29
CA THR A 50 -2.82 1.55 -9.67
C THR A 50 -2.93 0.57 -8.51
N LEU A 51 -3.74 0.96 -7.53
CA LEU A 51 -4.14 0.08 -6.44
C LEU A 51 -5.50 -0.54 -6.76
N GLY A 52 -5.51 -1.84 -7.01
CA GLY A 52 -6.72 -2.62 -7.24
C GLY A 52 -7.35 -3.07 -5.92
N ARG A 53 -7.57 -4.39 -5.80
CA ARG A 53 -8.25 -5.01 -4.65
C ARG A 53 -7.44 -4.87 -3.36
N ILE A 54 -8.15 -4.59 -2.27
CA ILE A 54 -7.63 -4.52 -0.90
C ILE A 54 -8.43 -5.53 -0.07
N GLU A 55 -7.79 -6.62 0.32
CA GLU A 55 -8.40 -7.70 1.10
C GLU A 55 -8.20 -7.49 2.61
N ALA A 56 -7.11 -6.83 3.00
CA ALA A 56 -6.86 -6.46 4.38
C ALA A 56 -7.89 -5.45 4.91
N ARG A 57 -8.22 -5.53 6.19
CA ARG A 57 -9.05 -4.58 6.92
C ARG A 57 -8.44 -3.19 6.80
N HIS A 58 -9.23 -2.26 6.30
CA HIS A 58 -8.80 -0.91 6.01
C HIS A 58 -9.96 0.08 6.19
N GLU A 59 -9.60 1.35 6.32
CA GLU A 59 -10.48 2.50 6.16
C GLU A 59 -10.06 3.24 4.89
N VAL A 60 -11.04 3.74 4.13
CA VAL A 60 -10.81 4.59 2.97
C VAL A 60 -11.29 6.00 3.32
N ILE A 61 -10.46 6.99 3.00
CA ILE A 61 -10.81 8.39 3.05
C ILE A 61 -10.63 8.95 1.65
N ASP A 62 -11.73 9.32 1.02
CA ASP A 62 -11.69 9.93 -0.30
C ASP A 62 -11.14 11.36 -0.22
N ASN A 63 -10.42 11.76 -1.26
CA ASN A 63 -9.95 13.13 -1.42
C ASN A 63 -10.15 13.56 -2.89
N PRO A 64 -10.09 14.87 -3.19
CA PRO A 64 -10.36 15.35 -4.56
C PRO A 64 -9.42 14.78 -5.64
N THR A 65 -8.25 14.23 -5.27
CA THR A 65 -7.21 13.78 -6.21
C THR A 65 -6.99 12.25 -6.17
N GLY A 66 -7.86 11.52 -5.48
CA GLY A 66 -7.73 10.09 -5.23
C GLY A 66 -8.24 9.70 -3.84
N ARG A 67 -7.46 8.93 -3.09
CA ARG A 67 -7.89 8.38 -1.79
C ARG A 67 -6.74 8.02 -0.88
N ILE A 68 -7.04 7.95 0.41
CA ILE A 68 -6.12 7.48 1.45
C ILE A 68 -6.66 6.17 1.99
N VAL A 69 -5.88 5.10 1.85
CA VAL A 69 -6.15 3.80 2.46
C VAL A 69 -5.37 3.70 3.75
N LYS A 70 -6.07 3.57 4.88
CA LYS A 70 -5.47 3.34 6.20
C LYS A 70 -5.66 1.88 6.58
N LEU A 71 -4.57 1.14 6.68
CA LEU A 71 -4.62 -0.25 7.10
C LEU A 71 -4.98 -0.35 8.60
N ARG A 72 -5.63 -1.45 8.96
CA ARG A 72 -6.04 -1.77 10.33
C ARG A 72 -5.43 -3.08 10.85
N GLU A 73 -4.75 -3.80 9.98
CA GLU A 73 -4.01 -5.04 10.26
C GLU A 73 -2.72 -5.09 9.45
N GLU A 74 -1.77 -5.91 9.89
CA GLU A 74 -0.58 -6.22 9.10
C GLU A 74 -1.00 -6.86 7.78
N SER A 75 -0.32 -6.49 6.70
CA SER A 75 -0.72 -6.91 5.35
C SER A 75 0.48 -6.99 4.42
N THR A 76 0.27 -7.53 3.22
CA THR A 76 1.29 -7.61 2.18
C THR A 76 0.83 -6.86 0.92
N LEU A 77 1.64 -5.92 0.45
CA LEU A 77 1.53 -5.36 -0.89
C LEU A 77 2.08 -6.35 -1.92
N ARG A 78 1.30 -6.66 -2.96
CA ARG A 78 1.68 -7.57 -4.04
C ARG A 78 1.59 -6.85 -5.39
N ALA A 79 2.66 -6.91 -6.19
CA ALA A 79 2.57 -6.55 -7.60
C ALA A 79 2.00 -7.73 -8.40
N THR A 80 0.93 -7.47 -9.16
CA THR A 80 0.13 -8.48 -9.89
C THR A 80 0.25 -8.38 -11.42
N GLY A 81 0.85 -7.31 -11.90
CA GLY A 81 1.10 -7.05 -13.31
C GLY A 81 2.10 -5.90 -13.43
N ASP A 82 2.29 -5.39 -14.64
CA ASP A 82 3.02 -4.14 -14.77
C ASP A 82 2.20 -3.01 -14.14
N ARG A 83 2.84 -2.24 -13.24
CA ARG A 83 2.22 -1.11 -12.52
C ARG A 83 0.84 -1.39 -11.88
N ARG A 84 0.58 -2.64 -11.45
CA ARG A 84 -0.69 -3.03 -10.80
C ARG A 84 -0.44 -3.69 -9.46
N TYR A 85 -1.00 -3.12 -8.40
CA TYR A 85 -0.80 -3.56 -7.02
C TYR A 85 -2.09 -4.00 -6.35
N ARG A 86 -1.98 -4.94 -5.42
CA ARG A 86 -3.06 -5.39 -4.53
C ARG A 86 -2.53 -5.49 -3.10
N ILE A 87 -3.42 -5.36 -2.12
CA ILE A 87 -3.09 -5.57 -0.71
C ILE A 87 -3.82 -6.83 -0.25
N ALA A 88 -3.05 -7.83 0.17
CA ALA A 88 -3.55 -9.08 0.74
C ALA A 88 -3.37 -9.07 2.27
N THR A 89 -4.21 -9.81 3.00
CA THR A 89 -3.99 -10.08 4.43
C THR A 89 -2.64 -10.77 4.62
N ASP A 90 -1.93 -10.44 5.70
CA ASP A 90 -0.66 -11.08 6.03
C ASP A 90 -0.93 -12.50 6.56
N ASP A 91 -0.81 -13.50 5.68
CA ASP A 91 -1.02 -14.91 6.05
C ASP A 91 0.19 -15.51 6.79
N THR A 92 1.30 -14.76 6.89
CA THR A 92 2.57 -15.16 7.51
C THR A 92 2.51 -15.42 9.03
N ARG A 93 1.33 -15.35 9.64
CA ARG A 93 1.09 -15.67 11.07
C ARG A 93 0.13 -16.83 11.35
N ARG A 94 -0.30 -17.60 10.34
CA ARG A 94 -0.96 -18.89 10.61
C ARG A 94 0.09 -19.95 10.96
N VAL A 95 0.53 -19.92 12.22
CA VAL A 95 1.12 -21.07 12.92
C VAL A 95 0.00 -21.92 13.50
#